data_AF-I1C7L5-F1
#
_entry.id   AF-I1C7L5-F1
#
_cell.length_a   1.000
_cell.length_b   1.000
_cell.length_c   1.000
_cell.angle_alpha   90.00
_cell.angle_beta   90.00
_cell.angle_gamma   90.00
#
_symmetry.space_group_name_H-M   'P 1'
#
loop_
_entity.id
_entity.type
_entity.pdbx_description
1 polymer ?
#
loop_
_entity_poly.entity_id
_entity_poly.type
_entity_poly.pdbx_seq_one_letter_code
_entity_poly.pdbx_strand_id
1 'polypeptide(L)'
;MKTLLLFLLLIQAVITLPASETCKQDEQFKAKDLCNVCTCTEDGLKADADCTKLICLFNKDRSGAQCTPYTSFPAKSSTFVCFCPESGVKAEAGCLMLNYDEPIE
;
A
#
# COMPACT_ATOMS: atom_id res chain seq x y z
N MET A 1 15.05 42.62 4.67
CA MET A 1 15.08 41.63 3.57
C MET A 1 15.22 40.18 4.06
N LYS A 2 16.17 39.85 4.95
CA LYS A 2 16.33 38.48 5.52
C LYS A 2 15.09 37.95 6.24
N THR A 3 14.38 38.81 6.99
CA THR A 3 13.17 38.45 7.73
C THR A 3 12.02 38.07 6.79
N LEU A 4 11.83 38.81 5.69
CA LEU A 4 10.82 38.49 4.68
C LEU A 4 11.15 37.18 3.94
N LEU A 5 12.43 36.92 3.67
CA LEU A 5 12.90 35.66 3.08
C LEU A 5 12.62 34.47 4.02
N LEU A 6 12.87 34.62 5.32
CA LEU A 6 12.55 33.62 6.34
C LEU A 6 11.04 33.35 6.43
N PHE A 7 10.21 34.40 6.41
CA PHE A 7 8.75 34.24 6.38
C PHE A 7 8.28 33.50 5.11
N LEU A 8 8.83 33.83 3.94
CA LEU A 8 8.49 33.14 2.69
C LEU A 8 8.93 31.66 2.71
N LEU A 9 10.10 31.35 3.26
CA LEU A 9 10.58 29.97 3.43
C LEU A 9 9.72 29.17 4.41
N LEU A 10 9.30 29.79 5.52
CA LEU A 10 8.40 29.15 6.49
C LEU A 10 7.02 28.89 5.88
N ILE A 11 6.46 29.84 5.12
CA ILE A 11 5.18 29.68 4.42
C ILE A 11 5.27 28.53 3.40
N GLN A 12 6.35 28.47 2.61
CA GLN A 12 6.56 27.36 1.67
C GLN A 12 6.64 26.00 2.37
N ALA A 13 7.34 25.92 3.51
CA ALA A 13 7.47 24.67 4.27
C ALA A 13 6.13 24.18 4.86
N VAL A 14 5.27 25.09 5.32
CA VAL A 14 3.96 24.75 5.89
C VAL A 14 3.00 24.23 4.82
N ILE A 15 3.02 24.79 3.61
CA ILE A 15 2.14 24.39 2.50
C ILE A 15 2.48 22.97 1.99
N THR A 16 3.73 22.52 2.17
CA THR A 16 4.19 21.21 1.67
C THR A 16 4.00 20.05 2.65
N LEU A 17 3.46 20.27 3.85
CA LEU A 17 3.25 19.17 4.79
C LEU A 17 2.21 18.19 4.21
N PRO A 18 2.55 16.91 4.01
CA PRO A 18 1.56 15.94 3.57
C PRO A 18 0.47 15.86 4.63
N ALA A 19 -0.79 16.07 4.23
CA ALA A 19 -1.92 15.81 5.11
C ALA A 19 -1.83 14.35 5.57
N SER A 20 -1.74 14.12 6.88
CA SER A 20 -1.75 12.76 7.41
C SER A 20 -3.11 12.14 7.13
N GLU A 21 -3.14 11.02 6.42
CA GLU A 21 -4.38 10.28 6.22
C GLU A 21 -4.80 9.63 7.55
N THR A 22 -6.04 9.86 7.97
CA THR A 22 -6.60 9.32 9.21
C THR A 22 -7.37 8.02 8.97
N CYS A 23 -7.56 7.23 10.02
CA CYS A 23 -8.41 6.04 10.05
C CYS A 23 -9.11 5.93 11.42
N LYS A 24 -10.17 5.13 11.49
CA LYS A 24 -10.83 4.82 12.78
C LYS A 24 -10.05 3.70 13.48
N GLN A 25 -9.86 3.78 14.79
CA GLN A 25 -9.28 2.69 15.59
C GLN A 25 -9.89 1.33 15.22
N ASP A 26 -9.02 0.32 15.08
CA ASP A 26 -9.31 -1.05 14.68
C ASP A 26 -9.85 -1.23 13.24
N GLU A 27 -9.97 -0.15 12.45
CA GLU A 27 -10.32 -0.23 11.03
C GLU A 27 -9.21 -0.94 10.26
N GLN A 28 -9.59 -1.94 9.47
CA GLN A 28 -8.68 -2.62 8.56
C GLN A 28 -8.72 -1.99 7.17
N PHE A 29 -7.54 -1.76 6.59
CA PHE A 29 -7.43 -1.21 5.24
C PHE A 29 -6.26 -1.84 4.48
N LYS A 30 -6.32 -1.76 3.15
CA LYS A 30 -5.21 -2.19 2.30
C LYS A 30 -4.08 -1.15 2.32
N ALA A 31 -2.86 -1.62 2.56
CA ALA A 31 -1.67 -0.79 2.44
C ALA A 31 -1.51 -0.27 1.00
N LYS A 32 -0.68 0.76 0.82
CA LYS A 32 -0.40 1.36 -0.52
C LYS A 32 0.20 0.36 -1.51
N ASP A 33 0.86 -0.69 -1.02
CA ASP A 33 1.36 -1.79 -1.85
C ASP A 33 0.25 -2.74 -2.35
N LEU A 34 -0.98 -2.61 -1.82
CA LEU A 34 -2.18 -3.42 -2.07
C LEU A 34 -2.03 -4.90 -1.67
N CYS A 35 -0.89 -5.27 -1.10
CA CYS A 35 -0.51 -6.61 -0.70
C CYS A 35 -0.72 -6.77 0.81
N ASN A 36 -0.15 -5.87 1.60
CA ASN A 36 -0.31 -5.86 3.05
C ASN A 36 -1.67 -5.32 3.49
N VAL A 37 -2.13 -5.80 4.63
CA VAL A 37 -3.32 -5.29 5.32
C VAL A 37 -2.84 -4.62 6.60
N CYS A 38 -3.40 -3.45 6.87
CA CYS A 38 -3.08 -2.66 8.05
C CYS A 38 -4.30 -2.54 8.94
N THR A 39 -4.07 -2.51 10.25
CA THR A 39 -5.07 -2.23 11.27
C THR A 39 -4.74 -0.89 11.91
N CYS A 40 -5.71 0.01 11.92
CA CYS A 40 -5.55 1.33 12.49
C CYS A 40 -5.35 1.27 14.01
N THR A 41 -4.34 1.98 14.51
CA THR A 41 -4.02 2.15 15.92
C THR A 41 -4.89 3.24 16.56
N GLU A 42 -4.78 3.40 17.89
CA GLU A 42 -5.57 4.37 18.66
C GLU A 42 -5.25 5.84 18.32
N ASP A 43 -4.07 6.11 17.76
CA ASP A 43 -3.68 7.45 17.28
C ASP A 43 -4.51 7.94 16.09
N GLY A 44 -5.21 7.03 15.39
CA GLY A 44 -6.05 7.33 14.25
C GLY A 44 -5.28 7.77 13.00
N LEU A 45 -3.97 7.54 12.93
CA LEU A 45 -3.12 7.92 11.80
C LEU A 45 -2.76 6.67 10.99
N LYS A 46 -3.07 6.67 9.69
CA LYS A 46 -2.70 5.54 8.81
C LYS A 46 -1.19 5.33 8.70
N ALA A 47 -0.40 6.37 8.99
CA ALA A 47 1.06 6.29 8.99
C ALA A 47 1.61 5.40 10.13
N ASP A 48 0.85 5.28 11.22
CA ASP A 48 1.25 4.58 12.44
C ASP A 48 0.52 3.22 12.59
N ALA A 49 -0.33 2.86 11.62
CA ALA A 49 -1.07 1.61 11.59
C ALA A 49 -0.13 0.38 11.59
N ASP A 50 -0.54 -0.67 12.29
CA ASP A 50 0.18 -1.94 12.29
C ASP A 50 -0.20 -2.75 11.04
N CYS A 51 0.80 -3.14 10.25
CA CYS A 51 0.59 -3.80 8.96
C CYS A 51 1.25 -5.18 8.95
N THR A 52 0.62 -6.10 8.23
CA THR A 52 1.27 -7.37 7.88
C THR A 52 2.60 -7.10 7.17
N LYS A 53 3.56 -8.04 7.27
CA LYS A 53 4.89 -7.92 6.67
C LYS A 53 5.10 -8.94 5.56
N LEU A 54 4.14 -9.05 4.65
CA LEU A 54 4.22 -9.95 3.51
C LEU A 54 5.28 -9.46 2.52
N ILE A 55 5.95 -10.41 1.87
CA ILE A 55 6.86 -10.10 0.76
C ILE A 55 6.02 -9.82 -0.49
N CYS A 56 6.01 -8.57 -0.91
CA CYS A 56 5.19 -8.10 -2.01
C CYS A 56 5.99 -7.99 -3.31
N LEU A 57 5.32 -8.24 -4.44
CA LEU A 57 5.93 -8.04 -5.76
C LEU A 57 5.97 -6.55 -6.12
N PHE A 58 7.17 -5.96 -6.16
CA PHE A 58 7.34 -4.55 -6.49
C PHE A 58 7.26 -4.25 -8.01
N ASN A 59 7.53 -5.24 -8.86
CA ASN A 59 7.47 -5.12 -10.32
C ASN A 59 6.11 -5.60 -10.85
N LYS A 60 5.07 -4.78 -10.65
CA LYS A 60 3.72 -5.07 -11.14
C LYS A 60 3.64 -4.94 -12.66
N ASP A 61 2.77 -5.73 -13.28
CA ASP A 61 2.49 -5.65 -14.71
C ASP A 61 1.77 -4.34 -15.04
N ARG A 62 2.44 -3.43 -15.77
CA ARG A 62 1.90 -2.12 -16.17
C ARG A 62 1.10 -2.16 -17.48
N SER A 63 0.86 -3.33 -18.05
CA SER A 63 0.19 -3.47 -19.36
C SER A 63 -1.30 -3.13 -19.37
N GLY A 64 -1.90 -2.77 -18.22
CA GLY A 64 -3.36 -2.54 -18.12
C GLY A 64 -4.20 -3.80 -18.38
N ALA A 65 -3.56 -4.98 -18.39
CA ALA A 65 -4.22 -6.24 -18.60
C ALA A 65 -5.30 -6.48 -17.53
N GLN A 66 -6.40 -7.10 -17.95
CA GLN A 66 -7.55 -7.37 -17.09
C GLN A 66 -7.41 -8.73 -16.39
N CYS A 67 -8.09 -8.88 -15.26
CA CYS A 67 -8.30 -10.11 -14.52
C CYS A 67 -9.76 -10.16 -14.05
N THR A 68 -10.25 -11.35 -13.70
CA THR A 68 -11.59 -11.49 -13.11
C THR A 68 -11.55 -10.99 -11.67
N PRO A 69 -12.36 -10.00 -11.27
CA PRO A 69 -12.39 -9.50 -9.90
C PRO A 69 -12.49 -10.63 -8.87
N TYR A 70 -11.75 -10.47 -7.77
CA TYR A 70 -11.72 -11.42 -6.64
C TYR A 70 -11.15 -12.80 -6.94
N THR A 71 -10.48 -12.99 -8.08
CA THR A 71 -9.77 -14.23 -8.42
C THR A 71 -8.27 -14.10 -8.21
N SER A 72 -7.57 -15.25 -8.06
CA SER A 72 -6.13 -15.30 -8.00
C SER A 72 -5.50 -15.66 -9.35
N PHE A 73 -4.31 -15.15 -9.61
CA PHE A 73 -3.53 -15.48 -10.80
C PHE A 73 -2.02 -15.48 -10.49
N PRO A 74 -1.23 -16.33 -11.16
CA PRO A 74 0.22 -16.30 -11.00
C PRO A 74 0.80 -15.01 -11.60
N ALA A 75 1.77 -14.42 -10.93
CA ALA A 75 2.59 -13.37 -11.53
C ALA A 75 3.45 -13.94 -12.68
N LYS A 76 4.08 -13.06 -13.47
CA LYS A 76 5.04 -13.49 -14.51
C LYS A 76 6.19 -14.34 -13.94
N SER A 77 6.57 -14.08 -12.69
CA SER A 77 7.38 -14.99 -11.87
C SER A 77 6.47 -15.96 -11.11
N SER A 78 6.70 -17.27 -11.25
CA SER A 78 5.90 -18.33 -10.62
C SER A 78 5.90 -18.33 -9.09
N THR A 79 6.80 -17.57 -8.46
CA THR A 79 6.95 -17.49 -7.00
C THR A 79 5.93 -16.56 -6.32
N PHE A 80 5.16 -15.78 -7.09
CA PHE A 80 4.17 -14.86 -6.54
C PHE A 80 2.78 -15.17 -7.06
N VAL A 81 1.79 -15.08 -6.17
CA VAL A 81 0.36 -15.10 -6.52
C VAL A 81 -0.22 -13.73 -6.27
N CYS A 82 -0.97 -13.26 -7.27
CA CYS A 82 -1.66 -11.98 -7.26
C CYS A 82 -3.17 -12.19 -7.02
N PHE A 83 -3.79 -11.28 -6.27
CA PHE A 83 -5.23 -11.21 -6.08
C PHE A 83 -5.81 -10.05 -6.90
N CYS A 84 -6.81 -10.35 -7.74
CA CYS A 84 -7.43 -9.36 -8.61
C CYS A 84 -8.37 -8.43 -7.81
N PRO A 85 -8.20 -7.10 -7.90
CA PRO A 85 -9.06 -6.15 -7.21
C PRO A 85 -10.44 -6.05 -7.89
N GLU A 86 -11.36 -5.34 -7.23
CA GLU A 86 -12.70 -5.03 -7.76
C GLU A 86 -12.65 -4.36 -9.14
N SER A 87 -11.65 -3.51 -9.37
CA SER A 87 -11.46 -2.80 -10.65
C SER A 87 -11.20 -3.74 -11.83
N GLY A 88 -10.81 -4.99 -11.59
CA GLY A 88 -10.44 -5.95 -12.64
C GLY A 88 -9.08 -5.68 -13.30
N VAL A 89 -8.32 -4.69 -12.83
CA VAL A 89 -7.05 -4.29 -13.47
C VAL A 89 -5.85 -4.99 -12.80
N LYS A 90 -5.07 -5.77 -13.56
CA LYS A 90 -3.89 -6.49 -13.03
C LYS A 90 -2.81 -5.58 -12.45
N ALA A 91 -2.67 -4.37 -12.97
CA ALA A 91 -1.69 -3.38 -12.47
C ALA A 91 -1.99 -2.93 -11.03
N GLU A 92 -3.25 -3.05 -10.60
CA GLU A 92 -3.73 -2.70 -9.27
C GLU A 92 -3.79 -3.93 -8.34
N ALA A 93 -3.37 -5.11 -8.80
CA ALA A 93 -3.35 -6.30 -7.96
C ALA A 93 -2.33 -6.17 -6.81
N GLY A 94 -2.71 -6.74 -5.66
CA GLY A 94 -1.77 -7.09 -4.60
C GLY A 94 -1.22 -8.48 -4.85
N CYS A 95 0.11 -8.64 -4.80
CA CYS A 95 0.75 -9.93 -5.00
C CYS A 95 1.64 -10.26 -3.82
N LEU A 96 1.53 -11.50 -3.32
CA LEU A 96 2.33 -12.03 -2.22
C LEU A 96 3.19 -13.19 -2.70
N MET A 97 4.35 -13.36 -2.07
CA MET A 97 5.22 -14.50 -2.31
C MET A 97 4.58 -15.78 -1.73
N LEU A 98 4.56 -16.85 -2.52
CA LEU A 98 4.27 -18.17 -2.00
C LEU A 98 5.57 -18.76 -1.45
N ASN A 99 5.71 -18.79 -0.12
CA ASN A 99 6.68 -19.66 0.51
C ASN A 99 6.11 -21.07 0.50
N TYR A 100 6.64 -21.95 -0.36
CA TYR A 100 6.23 -23.35 -0.43
C TYR A 100 6.81 -24.22 0.71
N ASP A 101 7.54 -23.64 1.66
CA ASP A 101 8.39 -24.36 2.61
C ASP A 101 8.17 -24.06 4.11
N GLU A 102 7.05 -23.44 4.53
CA GLU A 102 6.73 -23.43 5.97
C GLU A 102 5.68 -24.50 6.32
N PRO A 103 6.03 -25.51 7.13
CA PRO A 103 5.03 -26.34 7.76
C PRO A 103 4.16 -25.45 8.66
N ILE A 104 2.84 -25.67 8.59
CA ILE A 104 1.89 -25.09 9.52
C ILE A 104 2.20 -25.71 10.89
N GLU A 105 2.88 -24.97 11.78
CA GLU A 105 2.98 -25.31 13.20
C GLU A 105 1.68 -24.98 13.95
#